data_AF-A0A430HR56-F1
#
_entry.id   AF-A0A430HR56-F1
#
_cell.length_a   1.000
_cell.length_b   1.000
_cell.length_c   1.000
_cell.angle_alpha   90.00
_cell.angle_beta   90.00
_cell.angle_gamma   90.00
#
_symmetry.space_group_name_H-M   'P 1'
#
loop_
_entity.id
_entity.type
_entity.pdbx_description
1 polymer ?
#
loop_
_entity_poly.entity_id
_entity_poly.type
_entity_poly.pdbx_seq_one_letter_code
_entity_poly.pdbx_strand_id
1 'polypeptide(L)'
;MSAHTPGPWVLEPNARGGINIRCSWGVIGCAFSGVSFAPGEPNQVIEQRANAHLIAAAPDLLEALRELANDIAERFDMESSSTNPGMKNAVAEARAAIAKATGGKS
;
A
#
# COMPACT_ATOMS: atom_id res chain seq x y z
N MET A 1 14.34 15.68 1.53
CA MET A 1 13.40 14.62 1.96
C MET A 1 13.27 13.65 0.81
N SER A 2 13.44 12.34 1.03
CA SER A 2 13.19 11.34 -0.01
C SER A 2 11.68 11.14 -0.14
N ALA A 3 11.11 11.51 -1.29
CA ALA A 3 9.72 11.18 -1.61
C ALA A 3 9.61 9.68 -1.98
N HIS A 4 8.47 9.05 -1.66
CA HIS A 4 8.15 7.73 -2.20
C HIS A 4 7.99 7.80 -3.72
N THR A 5 8.21 6.69 -4.42
CA THR A 5 8.03 6.64 -5.88
C THR A 5 6.57 6.92 -6.22
N PRO A 6 6.25 7.99 -6.99
CA PRO A 6 4.88 8.25 -7.38
C PRO A 6 4.28 7.10 -8.18
N GLY A 7 2.98 6.87 -8.00
CA GLY A 7 2.21 5.96 -8.85
C GLY A 7 1.97 6.53 -10.26
N PRO A 8 1.35 5.75 -11.15
CA PRO A 8 0.90 4.37 -10.94
C PRO A 8 2.07 3.37 -11.00
N TRP A 9 1.92 2.25 -10.30
CA TRP A 9 2.84 1.11 -10.42
C TRP A 9 2.18 -0.02 -11.20
N VAL A 10 2.94 -0.65 -12.10
CA VAL A 10 2.43 -1.70 -12.98
C VAL A 10 3.10 -3.03 -12.68
N LEU A 11 2.33 -4.12 -12.84
CA LEU A 11 2.84 -5.48 -12.72
C LEU A 11 3.35 -5.98 -14.07
N GLU A 12 4.56 -6.52 -14.08
CA GLU A 12 5.19 -7.10 -15.25
C GLU A 12 5.75 -8.49 -14.92
N PRO A 13 5.27 -9.57 -15.55
CA PRO A 13 5.89 -10.89 -15.41
C PRO A 13 7.36 -10.84 -15.83
N ASN A 14 8.24 -11.49 -15.06
CA ASN A 14 9.67 -11.49 -15.37
C ASN A 14 10.16 -12.86 -15.87
N ALA A 15 11.33 -12.86 -16.52
CA ALA A 15 11.93 -14.05 -17.13
C ALA A 15 12.29 -15.16 -16.14
N ARG A 16 12.25 -14.89 -14.82
CA ARG A 16 12.55 -15.86 -13.76
C ARG A 16 11.28 -16.43 -13.12
N GLY A 17 10.10 -16.14 -13.67
CA GLY A 17 8.81 -16.64 -13.16
C GLY A 17 8.25 -15.84 -11.98
N GLY A 18 8.83 -14.67 -11.67
CA GLY A 18 8.29 -13.72 -10.69
C GLY A 18 7.48 -12.60 -11.32
N ILE A 19 7.06 -11.64 -10.49
CA ILE A 19 6.33 -10.44 -10.92
C ILE A 19 7.13 -9.20 -10.49
N ASN A 20 7.56 -8.41 -11.46
CA ASN A 20 8.15 -7.09 -11.23
C ASN A 20 7.04 -6.07 -10.96
N ILE A 21 7.31 -5.15 -10.04
CA ILE A 21 6.52 -3.96 -9.78
C ILE A 21 7.31 -2.78 -10.34
N ARG A 22 6.73 -2.06 -11.29
CA ARG A 22 7.42 -1.06 -12.10
C ARG A 22 6.77 0.30 -11.99
N CYS A 23 7.60 1.33 -12.08
CA CYS A 23 7.20 2.71 -12.34
C CYS A 23 7.70 3.14 -13.72
N SER A 24 7.50 4.42 -14.08
CA SER A 24 7.84 4.97 -15.39
C SER A 24 9.33 4.84 -15.77
N TRP A 25 10.22 4.79 -14.78
CA TRP A 25 11.68 4.75 -15.00
C TRP A 25 12.34 3.41 -14.67
N GLY A 26 11.61 2.42 -14.14
CA GLY A 26 12.21 1.12 -13.86
C GLY A 26 11.45 0.22 -12.89
N VAL A 27 12.10 -0.89 -12.52
CA VAL A 27 11.62 -1.85 -11.52
C VAL A 27 11.93 -1.29 -10.12
N ILE A 28 10.90 -1.24 -9.27
CA ILE A 28 11.00 -0.77 -7.87
C ILE A 28 10.73 -1.88 -6.86
N GLY A 29 10.24 -3.03 -7.30
CA GLY A 29 10.01 -4.21 -6.47
C GLY A 29 9.89 -5.47 -7.30
N CYS A 30 10.07 -6.62 -6.67
CA CYS A 30 9.86 -7.93 -7.30
C CYS A 30 9.27 -8.89 -6.28
N ALA A 31 8.15 -9.52 -6.63
CA ALA A 31 7.62 -10.66 -5.91
C ALA A 31 8.24 -11.93 -6.50
N PHE A 32 8.98 -12.68 -5.68
CA PHE A 32 9.69 -13.89 -6.10
C PHE A 32 9.47 -15.03 -5.09
N SER A 33 9.24 -16.25 -5.56
CA SER A 33 9.31 -17.43 -4.72
C SER A 33 10.77 -17.87 -4.65
N GLY A 34 11.39 -17.81 -3.46
CA GLY A 34 12.79 -18.21 -3.27
C GLY A 34 13.09 -19.70 -3.50
N VAL A 35 12.14 -20.48 -4.03
CA VAL A 35 12.28 -21.91 -4.26
C VAL A 35 12.62 -22.15 -5.73
N SER A 36 13.92 -22.38 -5.97
CA SER A 36 14.45 -22.93 -7.22
C SER A 36 13.54 -23.99 -7.80
N PHE A 37 12.92 -23.71 -8.96
CA PHE A 37 12.50 -24.65 -10.03
C PHE A 37 11.88 -26.02 -9.68
N ALA A 38 11.54 -26.30 -8.43
CA ALA A 38 10.56 -27.31 -8.09
C ALA A 38 9.23 -26.73 -8.56
N PRO A 39 8.38 -27.47 -9.30
CA PRO A 39 7.06 -27.00 -9.67
C PRO A 39 6.35 -26.59 -8.38
N GLY A 40 6.29 -25.27 -8.16
CA GLY A 40 5.87 -24.68 -6.90
C GLY A 40 4.42 -25.06 -6.63
N GLU A 41 4.07 -25.24 -5.36
CA GLU A 41 2.68 -25.43 -5.00
C GLU A 41 1.84 -24.29 -5.58
N PRO A 42 0.73 -24.57 -6.29
CA PRO A 42 -0.09 -23.56 -6.95
C PRO A 42 -0.47 -22.39 -6.04
N ASN A 43 -0.60 -22.65 -4.74
CA ASN A 43 -0.93 -21.67 -3.71
C ASN A 43 0.10 -20.54 -3.59
N GLN A 44 1.40 -20.83 -3.73
CA GLN A 44 2.45 -19.82 -3.57
C GLN A 44 2.46 -18.81 -4.71
N VAL A 45 2.17 -19.25 -5.95
CA VAL A 45 2.10 -18.37 -7.12
C VAL A 45 0.88 -17.44 -7.03
N ILE A 46 -0.24 -17.96 -6.52
CA ILE A 46 -1.47 -17.18 -6.30
C ILE A 46 -1.22 -16.10 -5.24
N GLU A 47 -0.62 -16.46 -4.10
CA GLU A 47 -0.31 -15.52 -3.02
C GLU A 47 0.65 -14.42 -3.48
N GLN A 48 1.70 -14.77 -4.24
CA GLN A 48 2.64 -13.79 -4.78
C GLN A 48 1.97 -12.79 -5.72
N ARG A 49 1.07 -13.27 -6.58
CA ARG A 49 0.30 -12.40 -7.46
C ARG A 49 -0.61 -11.48 -6.67
N ALA A 50 -1.29 -12.00 -5.65
CA ALA A 50 -2.13 -11.19 -4.77
C ALA A 50 -1.33 -10.10 -4.04
N ASN A 51 -0.18 -10.47 -3.46
CA ASN A 51 0.72 -9.53 -2.79
C ASN A 51 1.29 -8.48 -3.76
N ALA A 52 1.67 -8.88 -4.97
CA ALA A 52 2.14 -7.95 -6.00
C ALA A 52 1.05 -6.95 -6.38
N HIS A 53 -0.21 -7.40 -6.58
CA HIS A 53 -1.35 -6.51 -6.82
C HIS A 53 -1.56 -5.52 -5.66
N LEU A 54 -1.51 -5.98 -4.41
CA LEU A 54 -1.67 -5.11 -3.25
C LEU A 54 -0.57 -4.04 -3.18
N ILE A 55 0.69 -4.41 -3.43
CA ILE A 55 1.80 -3.46 -3.44
C ILE A 55 1.65 -2.47 -4.59
N ALA A 56 1.30 -2.92 -5.80
CA ALA A 56 1.12 -2.03 -6.94
C ALA A 56 0.01 -0.98 -6.72
N ALA A 57 -1.02 -1.32 -5.94
CA ALA A 57 -2.09 -0.42 -5.55
C ALA A 57 -1.73 0.52 -4.39
N ALA A 58 -0.55 0.40 -3.77
CA ALA A 58 -0.20 1.20 -2.60
C ALA A 58 -0.27 2.73 -2.81
N PRO A 59 0.09 3.31 -3.97
CA PRO A 59 -0.11 4.73 -4.23
C PRO A 59 -1.59 5.14 -4.17
N ASP A 60 -2.47 4.36 -4.80
CA ASP A 60 -3.91 4.64 -4.86
C ASP A 60 -4.56 4.47 -3.48
N LEU A 61 -4.15 3.44 -2.73
CA LEU A 61 -4.61 3.20 -1.36
C LEU A 61 -4.16 4.33 -0.41
N LEU A 62 -2.94 4.84 -0.58
CA LEU A 62 -2.43 5.97 0.22
C LEU A 62 -3.22 7.24 -0.06
N GLU A 63 -3.52 7.53 -1.33
CA GLU A 63 -4.32 8.68 -1.72
C GLU A 63 -5.75 8.58 -1.17
N ALA A 64 -6.43 7.45 -1.40
CA ALA A 64 -7.78 7.21 -0.91
C ALA A 64 -7.88 7.31 0.62
N LEU A 65 -6.89 6.79 1.35
CA LEU A 65 -6.86 6.87 2.81
C LEU A 65 -6.66 8.32 3.29
N ARG A 66 -5.84 9.11 2.58
CA ARG A 66 -5.62 10.52 2.90
C ARG A 66 -6.89 11.33 2.67
N GLU A 67 -7.55 11.15 1.53
CA GLU A 67 -8.82 11.80 1.22
C GLU A 67 -9.90 11.45 2.26
N LEU A 68 -10.05 10.17 2.61
CA LEU A 68 -11.03 9.73 3.59
C LEU A 68 -10.76 10.31 4.98
N ALA A 69 -9.51 10.27 5.45
CA ALA A 69 -9.16 10.79 6.77
C ALA A 69 -9.36 12.30 6.86
N ASN A 70 -9.09 13.04 5.78
CA ASN A 70 -9.31 14.47 5.70
C ASN A 70 -10.81 14.81 5.65
N ASP A 71 -11.60 14.15 4.79
CA ASP A 71 -13.04 14.39 4.67
C ASP A 71 -13.76 14.19 6.01
N ILE A 72 -13.41 13.13 6.76
CA ILE A 72 -13.96 12.90 8.10
C ILE A 72 -13.55 14.02 9.07
N ALA A 73 -12.25 14.37 9.10
CA ALA A 73 -11.75 15.39 10.02
C ALA A 73 -12.26 16.81 9.71
N GLU A 74 -12.65 17.09 8.47
CA GLU A 74 -13.24 18.36 8.05
C GLU A 74 -14.74 18.45 8.36
N ARG A 75 -15.47 17.33 8.28
CA ARG A 75 -16.92 17.29 8.53
C ARG A 75 -17.29 17.21 10.00
N PHE A 76 -16.38 16.72 10.84
CA PHE A 76 -16.66 16.45 12.25
C PHE A 76 -15.62 17.13 13.15
N ASP A 77 -16.07 17.68 14.27
CA ASP A 77 -15.17 18.16 15.33
C ASP A 77 -14.54 16.96 16.04
N MET A 78 -13.31 16.62 15.65
CA MET A 78 -12.58 15.48 16.20
C MET A 78 -12.19 15.66 17.67
N GLU A 79 -12.25 16.87 18.22
CA GLU A 79 -11.97 17.17 19.63
C GLU A 79 -13.25 17.12 20.48
N SER A 80 -14.41 17.35 19.89
CA SER A 80 -15.70 17.27 20.60
C SER A 80 -15.91 15.92 21.29
N SER A 81 -16.35 15.94 22.55
CA SER A 81 -16.71 14.73 23.30
C SER A 81 -17.95 14.02 22.74
N SER A 82 -18.75 14.69 21.91
CA SER A 82 -19.93 14.10 21.25
C SER A 82 -19.60 13.34 19.98
N THR A 83 -18.39 13.50 19.44
CA THR A 83 -17.96 12.79 18.22
C THR A 83 -17.72 11.32 18.53
N ASN A 84 -18.22 10.45 17.65
CA ASN A 84 -18.13 9.00 17.82
C ASN A 84 -16.68 8.55 18.07
N PRO A 85 -16.38 7.84 19.18
CA PRO A 85 -15.02 7.42 19.50
C PRO A 85 -14.38 6.51 18.42
N GLY A 86 -15.17 5.66 17.78
CA GLY A 86 -14.70 4.81 16.67
C GLY A 86 -14.26 5.64 15.46
N MET A 87 -14.94 6.74 15.17
CA MET A 87 -14.54 7.69 14.12
C MET A 87 -13.21 8.37 14.47
N LYS A 88 -13.02 8.78 15.73
CA LYS A 88 -11.75 9.33 16.21
C LYS A 88 -10.60 8.35 16.03
N ASN A 89 -10.81 7.09 16.45
CA ASN A 89 -9.82 6.04 16.32
C ASN A 89 -9.49 5.75 14.85
N ALA A 90 -10.49 5.64 13.98
CA ALA A 90 -10.28 5.38 12.56
C ALA A 90 -9.44 6.48 11.88
N VAL A 91 -9.70 7.76 12.18
CA VAL A 91 -8.90 8.88 11.65
C VAL A 91 -7.47 8.85 12.23
N ALA A 92 -7.32 8.55 13.51
CA ALA A 92 -5.99 8.44 14.13
C ALA A 92 -5.17 7.30 13.51
N GLU A 93 -5.76 6.13 13.32
CA GLU A 93 -5.14 4.97 12.66
C GLU A 93 -4.77 5.27 11.20
N ALA A 94 -5.67 5.91 10.45
CA ALA A 94 -5.40 6.35 9.09
C ALA A 94 -4.20 7.30 9.03
N ARG A 95 -4.16 8.31 9.91
CA ARG A 95 -3.04 9.26 10.00
C ARG A 95 -1.73 8.57 10.37
N ALA A 96 -1.75 7.62 11.30
CA ALA A 96 -0.57 6.84 11.67
C ALA A 96 -0.04 5.99 10.50
N ALA A 97 -0.93 5.33 9.75
CA ALA A 97 -0.57 4.57 8.56
C ALA A 97 0.01 5.46 7.45
N ILE A 98 -0.58 6.63 7.20
CA ILE A 98 -0.07 7.63 6.25
C ILE A 98 1.32 8.12 6.69
N ALA A 99 1.50 8.45 7.97
CA ALA A 99 2.78 8.88 8.50
C ALA A 99 3.85 7.79 8.27
N LYS A 100 3.55 6.54 8.61
CA LYS A 100 4.45 5.41 8.36
C LYS A 100 4.81 5.26 6.88
N ALA A 101 3.83 5.36 5.97
CA ALA A 101 4.05 5.23 4.53
C ALA A 101 4.86 6.39 3.92
N THR A 102 4.82 7.57 4.55
CA THR A 102 5.50 8.79 4.08
C THR A 102 6.81 9.08 4.81
N GLY A 103 7.27 8.17 5.68
CA GLY A 103 8.53 8.29 6.42
C GLY A 103 8.44 9.14 7.70
N GLY A 104 7.24 9.48 8.16
CA GLY A 104 7.01 10.00 9.50
C GLY A 104 7.20 8.92 10.57
N LYS A 105 7.65 9.32 11.76
CA LYS A 105 7.73 8.40 12.91
C LYS A 105 6.31 8.02 13.35
N SER A 106 6.05 6.72 13.45
CA SER A 106 4.83 6.16 14.03
C SER A 106 4.80 6.33 15.55
#